data_AF-A0A6I0JS04-F1
#
_entry.id   AF-A0A6I0JS04-F1
#
_cell.length_a   1.000
_cell.length_b   1.000
_cell.length_c   1.000
_cell.angle_alpha   90.00
_cell.angle_beta   90.00
_cell.angle_gamma   90.00
#
_symmetry.space_group_name_H-M   'P 1'
#
loop_
_entity.id
_entity.type
_entity.pdbx_description
1 polymer ?
#
loop_
_entity_poly.entity_id
_entity_poly.type
_entity_poly.pdbx_seq_one_letter_code
_entity_poly.pdbx_strand_id
1 'polypeptide(L)'
;MPAAKFEIKRKCQICGEEFLAKTIESWYCSPKCSKIAWKRRKDEEQRLQRLDEVVKKIPKSKEYITVPEAYALFGISKETLYRLIRKGTIPSVNAGERQTLLSKAELMKLYPPRKKALTKPKPVAKLYSLEPKDCYTIGEITEKFLVNESTVYLHIRKYSIPTRQIGNFVYVPKKEIDNLYKGVKR
;
A
#
# COMPACT_ATOMS: atom_id res chain seq x y z
N MET A 1 19.99 -20.29 -10.49
CA MET A 1 20.01 -18.81 -10.61
C MET A 1 21.20 -18.31 -9.82
N PRO A 2 22.05 -17.42 -10.36
CA PRO A 2 23.22 -16.92 -9.65
C PRO A 2 22.77 -16.18 -8.39
N ALA A 3 23.26 -16.61 -7.23
CA ALA A 3 22.98 -15.96 -5.96
C ALA A 3 23.64 -14.58 -5.95
N ALA A 4 22.85 -13.52 -5.79
CA ALA A 4 23.42 -12.20 -5.63
C ALA A 4 24.16 -12.13 -4.29
N LYS A 5 25.37 -11.56 -4.28
CA LYS A 5 26.29 -11.53 -3.13
C LYS A 5 25.94 -10.47 -2.08
N PHE A 6 24.72 -9.93 -2.10
CA PHE A 6 24.28 -8.92 -1.12
C PHE A 6 23.45 -9.56 -0.01
N GLU A 7 23.75 -9.19 1.24
CA GLU A 7 23.01 -9.62 2.42
C GLU A 7 22.16 -8.46 2.96
N ILE A 8 20.84 -8.62 2.95
CA ILE A 8 19.93 -7.63 3.50
C ILE A 8 19.20 -8.26 4.70
N LYS A 9 19.49 -7.79 5.92
CA LYS A 9 18.79 -8.20 7.14
C LYS A 9 17.48 -7.41 7.28
N ARG A 10 16.33 -8.09 7.37
CA ARG A 10 15.00 -7.48 7.53
C ARG A 10 14.16 -8.22 8.57
N LYS A 11 13.18 -7.52 9.13
CA LYS A 11 12.12 -8.12 9.97
C LYS A 11 10.93 -8.53 9.12
N CYS A 12 10.43 -9.74 9.31
CA CYS A 12 9.25 -10.24 8.63
C CYS A 12 8.00 -9.49 9.11
N GLN A 13 7.18 -8.97 8.19
CA GLN A 13 5.95 -8.23 8.54
C GLN A 13 4.84 -9.09 9.20
N ILE A 14 5.03 -10.42 9.30
CA ILE A 14 4.00 -11.34 9.79
C ILE A 14 4.40 -11.99 11.11
N CYS A 15 5.59 -12.59 11.16
CA CYS A 15 6.10 -13.23 12.38
C CYS A 15 7.03 -12.32 13.20
N GLY A 16 7.50 -11.20 12.65
CA GLY A 16 8.41 -10.28 13.33
C GLY A 16 9.87 -10.75 13.39
N GLU A 17 10.16 -12.00 13.01
CA GLU A 17 11.50 -12.57 13.02
C GLU A 17 12.44 -11.87 12.04
N GLU A 18 13.71 -11.79 12.41
CA GLU A 18 14.78 -11.30 11.55
C GLU A 18 15.21 -12.39 10.56
N PHE A 19 15.34 -12.03 9.29
CA PHE A 19 15.76 -12.95 8.24
C PHE A 19 16.70 -12.27 7.25
N LEU A 20 17.48 -13.11 6.55
CA LEU A 20 18.34 -12.69 5.46
C LEU A 20 17.55 -12.75 4.15
N ALA A 21 17.26 -11.58 3.59
CA ALA A 21 16.53 -11.44 2.34
C ALA A 21 17.43 -11.83 1.16
N LYS A 22 17.00 -12.85 0.41
CA LYS A 22 17.68 -13.32 -0.82
C LYS A 22 17.53 -12.35 -1.99
N THR A 23 16.53 -11.48 -1.95
CA THR A 23 16.23 -10.49 -2.99
C THR A 23 15.84 -9.16 -2.36
N ILE A 24 16.05 -8.06 -3.09
CA ILE A 24 15.69 -6.68 -2.67
C ILE A 24 14.21 -6.56 -2.30
N GLU A 25 13.35 -7.36 -2.92
CA GLU A 25 11.89 -7.32 -2.74
C GLU A 25 11.38 -8.26 -1.66
N SER A 26 12.24 -9.08 -1.05
CA SER A 26 11.77 -10.00 -0.02
C SER A 26 11.42 -9.24 1.26
N TRP A 27 10.15 -9.31 1.64
CA TRP A 27 9.59 -8.72 2.87
C TRP A 27 9.21 -9.78 3.92
N TYR A 28 9.33 -11.06 3.56
CA TYR A 28 8.88 -12.19 4.39
C TYR A 28 9.98 -13.25 4.51
N CYS A 29 10.08 -13.86 5.70
CA CYS A 29 11.09 -14.87 5.98
C CYS A 29 10.88 -16.19 5.21
N SER A 30 9.63 -16.53 4.88
CA SER A 30 9.28 -17.84 4.30
C SER A 30 8.07 -17.76 3.35
N PRO A 31 7.91 -18.78 2.46
CA PRO A 31 6.72 -18.89 1.61
C PRO A 31 5.41 -18.96 2.40
N LYS A 32 5.44 -19.54 3.61
CA LYS A 32 4.28 -19.58 4.52
C LYS A 32 3.84 -18.17 4.90
N CYS A 33 4.79 -17.33 5.36
CA CYS A 33 4.52 -15.93 5.64
C CYS A 33 4.00 -15.21 4.39
N SER A 34 4.69 -15.33 3.25
CA SER A 34 4.24 -14.67 2.01
C SER A 34 2.80 -15.02 1.63
N LYS A 35 2.38 -16.28 1.79
CA LYS A 35 0.98 -16.72 1.55
C LYS A 35 -0.01 -16.09 2.53
N ILE A 36 0.34 -15.99 3.82
CA ILE A 36 -0.51 -15.35 4.83
C ILE A 36 -0.70 -13.88 4.51
N ALA A 37 0.36 -13.14 4.17
CA ALA A 37 0.22 -11.72 3.81
C ALA A 37 -0.56 -11.53 2.51
N TRP A 38 -0.38 -12.42 1.53
CA TRP A 38 -1.19 -12.39 0.32
C TRP A 38 -2.69 -12.59 0.65
N LYS A 39 -3.02 -13.60 1.46
CA LYS A 39 -4.41 -13.87 1.87
C LYS A 39 -5.02 -12.70 2.64
N ARG A 40 -4.33 -12.15 3.64
CA ARG A 40 -4.78 -10.97 4.41
C ARG A 40 -5.10 -9.77 3.51
N ARG A 41 -4.21 -9.46 2.55
CA ARG A 41 -4.44 -8.37 1.59
C ARG A 41 -5.64 -8.65 0.68
N LYS A 42 -5.81 -9.89 0.22
CA LYS A 42 -6.92 -10.25 -0.66
C LYS A 42 -8.27 -10.23 0.07
N ASP A 43 -8.31 -10.70 1.31
CA ASP A 43 -9.51 -10.68 2.15
C ASP A 43 -9.93 -9.24 2.47
N GLU A 44 -8.96 -8.36 2.77
CA GLU A 44 -9.21 -6.93 2.98
C GLU A 44 -9.71 -6.24 1.71
N GLU A 45 -9.09 -6.50 0.56
CA GLU A 45 -9.53 -5.98 -0.74
C GLU A 45 -10.98 -6.40 -1.06
N GLN A 46 -11.31 -7.68 -0.88
CA GLN A 46 -12.67 -8.18 -1.07
C GLN A 46 -13.67 -7.53 -0.10
N ARG A 47 -13.30 -7.36 1.17
CA ARG A 47 -14.14 -6.66 2.15
C ARG A 47 -14.41 -5.23 1.73
N LEU A 48 -13.39 -4.49 1.28
CA LEU A 48 -13.52 -3.11 0.83
C LEU A 48 -14.38 -3.02 -0.44
N GLN A 49 -14.22 -3.95 -1.39
CA GLN A 49 -15.06 -4.04 -2.60
C GLN A 49 -16.54 -4.24 -2.26
N ARG A 50 -16.87 -5.16 -1.35
CA ARG A 50 -18.26 -5.38 -0.91
C ARG A 50 -18.85 -4.11 -0.27
N LEU A 51 -18.07 -3.36 0.49
CA LEU A 51 -18.52 -2.10 1.08
C LEU A 51 -18.76 -1.04 0.00
N ASP A 52 -17.88 -0.94 -1.00
CA ASP A 52 -18.03 -0.01 -2.11
C ASP A 52 -19.26 -0.34 -2.97
N GLU A 53 -19.57 -1.62 -3.18
CA GLU A 53 -20.81 -2.06 -3.85
C GLU A 53 -22.07 -1.65 -3.09
N VAL A 54 -22.08 -1.80 -1.76
CA VAL A 54 -23.18 -1.32 -0.91
C VAL A 54 -23.33 0.20 -1.06
N VAL A 55 -22.24 0.96 -1.02
CA VAL A 55 -22.27 2.42 -1.18
C VAL A 55 -22.81 2.84 -2.54
N LYS A 56 -22.47 2.12 -3.61
CA LYS A 56 -22.99 2.40 -4.97
C LYS A 56 -24.50 2.21 -5.08
N LYS A 57 -25.09 1.30 -4.30
CA LYS A 57 -26.54 1.04 -4.29
C LYS A 57 -27.33 2.12 -3.54
N ILE A 58 -26.70 2.94 -2.71
CA ILE A 58 -27.38 3.97 -1.90
C ILE A 58 -27.67 5.19 -2.79
N PRO A 59 -28.94 5.58 -2.98
CA PRO A 59 -29.29 6.83 -3.66
C PRO A 59 -28.76 8.03 -2.89
N LYS A 60 -28.18 9.03 -3.59
CA LYS A 60 -27.61 10.23 -2.94
C LYS A 60 -28.65 11.06 -2.19
N SER A 61 -29.90 11.04 -2.66
CA SER A 61 -31.05 11.75 -2.11
C SER A 61 -31.57 11.17 -0.79
N LYS A 62 -31.10 9.98 -0.38
CA LYS A 62 -31.56 9.35 0.86
C LYS A 62 -30.98 10.08 2.08
N GLU A 63 -31.85 10.69 2.88
CA GLU A 63 -31.49 11.41 4.12
C GLU A 63 -31.25 10.46 5.30
N TYR A 64 -32.02 9.37 5.36
CA TYR A 64 -31.91 8.35 6.39
C TYR A 64 -31.21 7.11 5.86
N ILE A 65 -30.20 6.64 6.58
CA ILE A 65 -29.42 5.45 6.22
C ILE A 65 -29.57 4.37 7.28
N THR A 66 -29.48 3.11 6.87
CA THR A 66 -29.51 1.97 7.80
C THR A 66 -28.14 1.77 8.45
N VAL A 67 -28.09 1.04 9.57
CA VAL A 67 -26.83 0.70 10.26
C VAL A 67 -25.79 0.02 9.32
N PRO A 68 -26.16 -0.95 8.46
CA PRO A 68 -25.22 -1.52 7.49
C PRO A 68 -24.71 -0.52 6.45
N GLU A 69 -25.57 0.39 5.99
CA GLU A 69 -25.20 1.46 5.04
C GLU A 69 -24.25 2.47 5.71
N ALA A 70 -24.51 2.83 6.97
CA ALA A 70 -23.64 3.69 7.76
C ALA A 70 -22.25 3.07 7.97
N TYR A 71 -22.18 1.76 8.23
CA TYR A 71 -20.91 1.04 8.28
C TYR A 71 -20.15 1.10 6.94
N ALA A 72 -20.84 0.97 5.81
CA ALA A 72 -20.20 1.04 4.49
C ALA A 72 -19.69 2.46 4.14
N LEU A 73 -20.42 3.49 4.55
CA LEU A 73 -20.11 4.90 4.29
C LEU A 73 -19.04 5.48 5.22
N PHE A 74 -19.13 5.21 6.52
CA PHE A 74 -18.29 5.82 7.55
C PHE A 74 -17.23 4.87 8.11
N GLY A 75 -17.36 3.55 7.89
CA GLY A 75 -16.42 2.55 8.41
C GLY A 75 -16.57 2.26 9.91
N ILE A 76 -17.65 2.74 10.53
CA ILE A 76 -17.94 2.55 11.97
C ILE A 76 -18.60 1.18 12.16
N SER A 77 -18.04 0.35 13.04
CA SER A 77 -18.56 -1.00 13.29
C SER A 77 -20.04 -0.96 13.70
N LYS A 78 -20.80 -1.99 13.32
CA LYS A 78 -22.24 -2.08 13.63
C LYS A 78 -22.48 -2.05 15.14
N GLU A 79 -21.60 -2.72 15.90
CA GLU A 79 -21.65 -2.77 17.36
C GLU A 79 -21.44 -1.38 17.96
N THR A 80 -20.52 -0.61 17.38
CA THR A 80 -20.26 0.77 17.82
C THR A 80 -21.47 1.66 17.54
N LEU A 81 -22.10 1.51 16.36
CA LEU A 81 -23.33 2.23 16.04
C LEU A 81 -24.47 1.87 16.99
N TYR A 82 -24.71 0.58 17.25
CA TYR A 82 -25.72 0.14 18.23
C TYR A 82 -25.42 0.64 19.64
N ARG A 83 -24.15 0.70 20.05
CA ARG A 83 -23.75 1.27 21.33
C ARG A 83 -24.07 2.76 21.41
N LEU A 84 -23.83 3.52 20.35
CA LEU A 84 -24.12 4.96 20.29
C LEU A 84 -25.62 5.24 20.29
N ILE A 85 -26.40 4.41 19.60
CA ILE A 85 -27.87 4.45 19.64
C ILE A 85 -28.38 4.22 21.07
N ARG A 86 -27.88 3.20 21.78
CA ARG A 86 -28.26 2.92 23.17
C ARG A 86 -27.89 4.04 24.14
N LYS A 87 -26.83 4.78 23.86
CA LYS A 87 -26.40 5.96 24.64
C LYS A 87 -27.19 7.23 24.32
N GLY A 88 -28.03 7.22 23.27
CA GLY A 88 -28.77 8.40 22.82
C GLY A 88 -27.92 9.48 22.16
N THR A 89 -26.68 9.17 21.77
CA THR A 89 -25.77 10.15 21.14
C THR A 89 -26.15 10.45 19.69
N ILE A 90 -26.80 9.50 19.02
CA ILE A 90 -27.26 9.64 17.64
C ILE A 90 -28.77 9.35 17.62
N PRO A 91 -29.59 10.26 17.10
CA PRO A 91 -31.01 10.02 16.93
C PRO A 91 -31.20 8.92 15.90
N SER A 92 -32.01 7.95 16.29
CA SER A 92 -32.34 6.81 15.47
C SER A 92 -33.83 6.59 15.47
N VAL A 93 -34.39 6.27 14.31
CA VAL A 93 -35.80 5.88 14.15
C VAL A 93 -35.83 4.40 13.81
N ASN A 94 -36.64 3.63 14.52
CA ASN A 94 -36.84 2.23 14.19
C ASN A 94 -38.02 2.09 13.24
N ALA A 95 -37.78 1.67 11.99
CA ALA A 95 -38.81 1.54 10.96
C ALA A 95 -39.34 0.09 10.82
N GLY A 96 -38.80 -0.87 11.58
CA GLY A 96 -39.25 -2.26 11.53
C GLY A 96 -38.23 -3.24 12.12
N GLU A 97 -38.45 -4.54 11.92
CA GLU A 97 -37.54 -5.56 12.45
C GLU A 97 -36.16 -5.44 11.80
N ARG A 98 -35.13 -5.14 12.60
CA ARG A 98 -33.74 -4.93 12.18
C ARG A 98 -33.53 -3.72 11.24
N GLN A 99 -34.50 -2.80 11.15
CA GLN A 99 -34.43 -1.61 10.30
C GLN A 99 -34.30 -0.33 11.14
N THR A 100 -33.15 -0.17 11.79
CA THR A 100 -32.81 1.09 12.47
C THR A 100 -32.25 2.10 11.46
N LEU A 101 -32.95 3.22 11.33
CA LEU A 101 -32.61 4.36 10.48
C LEU A 101 -31.84 5.42 11.27
N LEU A 102 -30.82 5.99 10.65
CA LEU A 102 -29.92 7.00 11.20
C LEU A 102 -29.87 8.21 10.26
N SER A 103 -29.85 9.41 10.83
CA SER A 103 -29.67 10.63 10.04
C SER A 103 -28.25 10.69 9.46
N LYS A 104 -28.15 10.75 8.14
CA LYS A 104 -26.86 10.85 7.43
C LYS A 104 -26.13 12.15 7.76
N ALA A 105 -26.87 13.25 7.92
CA ALA A 105 -26.30 14.58 8.17
C ALA A 105 -25.58 14.64 9.52
N GLU A 106 -26.16 14.03 10.54
CA GLU A 106 -25.55 14.02 11.88
C GLU A 106 -24.32 13.11 11.95
N LEU A 107 -24.39 11.95 11.32
CA LEU A 107 -23.21 11.08 11.20
C LEU A 107 -22.06 11.78 10.45
N MET A 108 -22.38 12.60 9.45
CA MET A 108 -21.38 13.38 8.72
C MET A 108 -20.75 14.51 9.56
N LYS A 109 -21.48 15.06 10.54
CA LYS A 109 -20.94 16.03 11.51
C LYS A 109 -20.00 15.35 12.50
N LEU A 110 -20.36 14.16 12.97
CA LEU A 110 -19.62 13.45 14.02
C LEU A 110 -18.38 12.71 13.49
N TYR A 111 -18.45 12.16 12.28
CA TYR A 111 -17.42 11.27 11.76
C TYR A 111 -17.06 11.58 10.31
N PRO A 112 -15.76 11.53 9.97
CA PRO A 112 -15.34 11.64 8.59
C PRO A 112 -15.82 10.42 7.79
N PRO A 113 -16.12 10.58 6.49
CA PRO A 113 -16.45 9.45 5.63
C PRO A 113 -15.27 8.49 5.51
N ARG A 114 -15.55 7.21 5.30
CA ARG A 114 -14.53 6.18 5.10
C ARG A 114 -13.65 6.58 3.92
N LYS A 115 -12.33 6.57 4.13
CA LYS A 115 -11.36 6.66 3.04
C LYS A 115 -11.61 5.47 2.11
N LYS A 116 -12.06 5.76 0.89
CA LYS A 116 -12.23 4.71 -0.14
C LYS A 116 -10.90 3.99 -0.31
N ALA A 117 -10.95 2.71 -0.69
CA ALA A 117 -9.78 2.02 -1.18
C ALA A 117 -9.31 2.79 -2.41
N LEU A 118 -8.40 3.74 -2.21
CA LEU A 118 -7.82 4.51 -3.28
C LEU A 118 -7.26 3.48 -4.26
N THR A 119 -7.74 3.55 -5.50
CA THR A 119 -6.99 3.03 -6.64
C THR A 119 -5.54 3.38 -6.38
N LYS A 120 -4.65 2.37 -6.35
CA LYS A 120 -3.22 2.58 -6.09
C LYS A 120 -2.82 3.83 -6.86
N PRO A 121 -2.32 4.89 -6.19
CA PRO A 121 -2.06 6.16 -6.86
C PRO A 121 -1.23 5.82 -8.09
N LYS A 122 -1.72 6.22 -9.28
CA LYS A 122 -0.95 6.01 -10.51
C LYS A 122 0.44 6.58 -10.23
N PRO A 123 1.52 5.85 -10.54
CA PRO A 123 2.86 6.34 -10.30
C PRO A 123 2.97 7.69 -11.02
N VAL A 124 3.08 8.76 -10.24
CA VAL A 124 3.28 10.11 -10.78
C VAL A 124 4.57 10.04 -11.58
N ALA A 125 4.55 10.54 -12.82
CA ALA A 125 5.75 10.59 -13.64
C ALA A 125 6.81 11.39 -12.88
N LYS A 126 7.82 10.71 -12.34
CA LYS A 126 8.91 11.37 -11.63
C LYS A 126 9.72 12.16 -12.66
N LEU A 127 9.83 13.47 -12.45
CA LEU A 127 10.78 14.31 -13.18
C LEU A 127 12.17 14.01 -12.61
N TYR A 128 13.09 13.57 -13.44
CA TYR A 128 14.46 13.27 -13.03
C TYR A 128 15.41 14.33 -13.58
N SER A 129 16.22 14.92 -12.71
CA SER A 129 17.38 15.71 -13.12
C SER A 129 18.47 14.75 -13.59
N LEU A 130 18.70 14.64 -14.90
CA LEU A 130 19.77 13.82 -15.51
C LEU A 130 21.11 14.60 -15.55
N GLU A 131 21.36 15.40 -14.52
CA GLU A 131 22.62 16.13 -14.38
C GLU A 131 23.72 15.18 -13.88
N PRO A 132 24.96 15.31 -14.38
CA PRO A 132 26.06 14.42 -14.00
C PRO A 132 26.32 14.34 -12.49
N LYS A 133 26.02 15.39 -11.72
CA LYS A 133 26.19 15.42 -10.26
C LYS A 133 25.25 14.48 -9.51
N ASP A 134 24.06 14.23 -10.06
CA ASP A 134 22.98 13.47 -9.43
C ASP A 134 22.86 12.04 -9.96
N CYS A 135 23.82 11.59 -10.76
CA CYS A 135 23.85 10.25 -11.35
C CYS A 135 25.06 9.44 -10.88
N TYR A 136 24.91 8.12 -10.80
CA TYR A 136 26.02 7.16 -10.71
C TYR A 136 26.27 6.54 -12.08
N THR A 137 27.52 6.16 -12.33
CA THR A 137 27.86 5.24 -13.42
C THR A 137 27.58 3.80 -13.00
N ILE A 138 27.39 2.89 -13.96
CA ILE A 138 27.14 1.48 -13.65
C ILE A 138 28.31 0.86 -12.85
N GLY A 139 29.56 1.22 -13.18
CA GLY A 139 30.75 0.79 -12.44
C GLY A 139 30.76 1.29 -10.98
N GLU A 140 30.37 2.54 -10.74
CA GLU A 140 30.23 3.04 -9.36
C GLU A 140 29.16 2.29 -8.56
N ILE A 141 28.08 1.84 -9.21
CA ILE A 141 27.03 1.07 -8.55
C ILE A 141 27.52 -0.32 -8.16
N THR A 142 28.28 -0.98 -9.05
CA THR A 142 28.82 -2.32 -8.76
C THR A 142 29.82 -2.30 -7.63
N GLU A 143 30.69 -1.29 -7.59
CA GLU A 143 31.66 -1.11 -6.50
C GLU A 143 30.99 -0.77 -5.16
N LYS A 144 30.02 0.14 -5.16
CA LYS A 144 29.38 0.60 -3.91
C LYS A 144 28.48 -0.45 -3.28
N PHE A 145 27.70 -1.16 -4.09
CA PHE A 145 26.68 -2.09 -3.59
C PHE A 145 27.06 -3.56 -3.74
N LEU A 146 28.26 -3.86 -4.26
CA LEU A 146 28.77 -5.23 -4.49
C LEU A 146 27.79 -6.08 -5.32
N VAL A 147 27.20 -5.47 -6.33
CA VAL A 147 26.22 -6.10 -7.24
C VAL A 147 26.87 -6.30 -8.60
N ASN A 148 26.62 -7.44 -9.27
CA ASN A 148 27.14 -7.68 -10.61
C ASN A 148 26.44 -6.75 -11.63
N GLU A 149 27.16 -6.32 -12.66
CA GLU A 149 26.64 -5.43 -13.71
C GLU A 149 25.35 -5.95 -14.34
N SER A 150 25.28 -7.25 -14.66
CA SER A 150 24.09 -7.89 -15.24
C SER A 150 22.85 -7.75 -14.35
N THR A 151 23.02 -7.83 -13.03
CA THR A 151 21.94 -7.61 -12.05
C THR A 151 21.52 -6.14 -11.97
N VAL A 152 22.46 -5.21 -12.11
CA VAL A 152 22.16 -3.77 -12.16
C VAL A 152 21.28 -3.46 -13.37
N TYR A 153 21.64 -3.95 -14.56
CA TYR A 153 20.81 -3.80 -15.76
C TYR A 153 19.42 -4.44 -15.63
N LEU A 154 19.33 -5.61 -14.99
CA LEU A 154 18.05 -6.27 -14.74
C LEU A 154 17.16 -5.45 -13.81
N HIS A 155 17.72 -4.86 -12.75
CA HIS A 155 16.97 -3.97 -11.85
C HIS A 155 16.52 -2.68 -12.55
N ILE A 156 17.37 -2.06 -13.37
CA ILE A 156 17.01 -0.88 -14.16
C ILE A 156 15.77 -1.15 -15.03
N ARG A 157 15.77 -2.28 -15.76
CA ARG A 157 14.65 -2.68 -16.60
C ARG A 157 13.39 -2.99 -15.79
N LYS A 158 13.54 -3.67 -14.65
CA LYS A 158 12.41 -4.10 -13.80
C LYS A 158 11.70 -2.92 -13.14
N TYR A 159 12.44 -1.89 -12.71
CA TYR A 159 11.89 -0.71 -12.05
C TYR A 159 11.66 0.48 -12.99
N SER A 160 11.88 0.29 -14.30
CA SER A 160 11.75 1.34 -15.31
C SER A 160 12.51 2.63 -14.95
N ILE A 161 13.75 2.47 -14.47
CA ILE A 161 14.60 3.60 -14.08
C ILE A 161 15.14 4.26 -15.36
N PRO A 162 15.06 5.58 -15.51
CA PRO A 162 15.64 6.25 -16.66
C PRO A 162 17.16 6.12 -16.64
N THR A 163 17.74 5.90 -17.81
CA THR A 163 19.18 5.88 -18.01
C THR A 163 19.57 6.87 -19.09
N ARG A 164 20.79 7.40 -18.98
CA ARG A 164 21.38 8.28 -19.99
C ARG A 164 22.75 7.75 -20.36
N GLN A 165 22.95 7.43 -21.63
CA GLN A 165 24.29 7.13 -22.12
C GLN A 165 24.99 8.44 -22.49
N ILE A 166 26.18 8.67 -21.93
CA ILE A 166 27.05 9.79 -22.30
C ILE A 166 28.42 9.18 -22.59
N GLY A 167 28.77 9.13 -23.88
CA GLY A 167 29.96 8.40 -24.35
C GLY A 167 29.88 6.90 -24.00
N ASN A 168 30.94 6.39 -23.35
CA ASN A 168 31.06 4.97 -22.99
C ASN A 168 30.39 4.61 -21.65
N PHE A 169 29.95 5.61 -20.88
CA PHE A 169 29.36 5.38 -19.57
C PHE A 169 27.84 5.55 -19.60
N VAL A 170 27.14 4.70 -18.85
CA VAL A 170 25.70 4.79 -18.63
C VAL A 170 25.46 5.36 -17.24
N TYR A 171 24.76 6.48 -17.21
CA TYR A 171 24.41 7.24 -16.02
C TYR A 171 23.00 6.91 -15.55
N VAL A 172 22.85 6.71 -14.25
CA VAL A 172 21.60 6.34 -13.57
C VAL A 172 21.37 7.25 -12.36
N PRO A 173 20.16 7.77 -12.12
CA PRO A 173 19.90 8.66 -10.97
C PRO A 173 20.21 8.01 -9.62
N LYS A 174 20.99 8.72 -8.77
CA LYS A 174 21.42 8.24 -7.45
C LYS A 174 20.24 7.90 -6.54
N LYS A 175 19.22 8.78 -6.51
CA LYS A 175 18.05 8.66 -5.63
C LYS A 175 17.29 7.34 -5.80
N GLU A 176 17.16 6.84 -7.03
CA GLU A 176 16.46 5.57 -7.28
C GLU A 176 17.33 4.37 -6.86
N ILE A 177 18.64 4.42 -7.19
CA ILE A 177 19.58 3.36 -6.83
C ILE A 177 19.74 3.22 -5.31
N ASP A 178 19.89 4.33 -4.60
CA ASP A 178 20.01 4.33 -3.14
C ASP A 178 18.73 3.82 -2.46
N ASN A 179 17.56 4.15 -3.02
CA ASN A 179 16.28 3.63 -2.54
C ASN A 179 16.14 2.11 -2.80
N LEU A 180 16.64 1.62 -3.93
CA LEU A 180 16.58 0.20 -4.29
C LEU A 180 17.51 -0.64 -3.40
N TYR A 181 18.74 -0.21 -3.19
CA TYR A 181 19.71 -0.94 -2.37
C TYR A 181 19.68 -0.53 -0.90
N LYS A 182 18.60 0.11 -0.43
CA LYS A 182 18.42 0.51 0.96
C LYS A 182 18.50 -0.70 1.90
N GLY A 183 19.56 -0.75 2.70
CA GLY A 183 19.81 -1.81 3.68
C GLY A 183 20.75 -2.92 3.23
N VAL A 184 21.37 -2.81 2.05
CA VAL A 184 22.55 -3.63 1.73
C VAL A 184 23.68 -3.21 2.66
N LYS A 185 24.20 -4.16 3.45
CA LYS A 185 25.39 -3.95 4.27
C LYS A 185 26.61 -4.48 3.53
N ARG A 186 27.74 -3.78 3.71
CA ARG A 186 29.07 -4.18 3.27
C ARG A 186 29.61 -5.29 4.17
#